data_AF-A0A6A0AIC7-F1
#
_entry.id   AF-A0A6A0AIC7-F1
#
_cell.length_a   1.000
_cell.length_b   1.000
_cell.length_c   1.000
_cell.angle_alpha   90.00
_cell.angle_beta   90.00
_cell.angle_gamma   90.00
#
_symmetry.space_group_name_H-M   'P 1'
#
loop_
_entity.id
_entity.type
_entity.pdbx_description
1 polymer ?
#
loop_
_entity_poly.entity_id
_entity_poly.type
_entity_poly.pdbx_seq_one_letter_code
_entity_poly.pdbx_strand_id
1 'polypeptide(L)'
;MYVPELDRIVLRDSVSKRTFASTQTCRKAAITTRILGLVHQLCAKRIHVTKRDLFYTDVKLFEEQGQSDTILEDLACMLGCTRSSLHVVASEKGVVVGRLQYLEDGDLIDCCRMGVGGKAIPPNVDKVTGMTSDAVFILLVEKDAAFMRLAEDRFYNTHPCIIITAKGQPDVATRLFLRRLRDTLNIPVLALMDADPYGLKILSVFMK
;
A
#
# COMPACT_ATOMS: atom_id res chain seq x y z
N MET A 1 -7.51 1.00 20.92
CA MET A 1 -7.79 2.39 21.34
C MET A 1 -7.19 3.31 20.30
N TYR A 2 -7.93 4.27 19.77
CA TYR A 2 -7.37 5.28 18.87
C TYR A 2 -6.67 6.34 19.72
N VAL A 3 -5.39 6.60 19.45
CA VAL A 3 -4.57 7.61 20.12
C VAL A 3 -4.46 8.82 19.17
N PRO A 4 -5.13 9.94 19.49
CA PRO A 4 -5.16 11.13 18.63
C PRO A 4 -3.77 11.74 18.40
N GLU A 5 -2.90 11.69 19.41
CA GLU A 5 -1.54 12.25 19.38
C GLU A 5 -0.63 11.57 18.34
N LEU A 6 -0.93 10.31 18.00
CA LEU A 6 -0.18 9.51 17.05
C LEU A 6 -0.95 9.27 15.74
N ASP A 7 -2.21 9.70 15.67
CA ASP A 7 -3.19 9.36 14.62
C ASP A 7 -3.25 7.85 14.35
N ARG A 8 -3.29 7.02 15.41
CA ARG A 8 -3.14 5.56 15.29
C ARG A 8 -4.08 4.77 16.19
N ILE A 9 -4.53 3.63 15.69
CA ILE A 9 -5.20 2.60 16.50
C ILE A 9 -4.11 1.73 17.12
N VAL A 10 -3.94 1.83 18.44
CA VAL A 10 -3.08 0.94 19.23
C VAL A 10 -3.91 -0.19 19.82
N LEU A 11 -3.32 -1.38 19.88
CA LEU A 11 -3.87 -2.49 20.67
C LEU A 11 -3.88 -2.06 22.15
N ARG A 12 -4.97 -2.41 22.84
CA ARG A 12 -5.17 -2.25 24.30
C ARG A 12 -3.90 -2.71 25.04
N ASP A 13 -3.58 -2.14 26.20
CA ASP A 13 -2.38 -2.35 27.04
C ASP A 13 -1.97 -3.82 27.27
N SER A 14 -1.51 -4.51 26.23
CA SER A 14 -1.04 -5.89 26.28
C SER A 14 0.45 -5.87 26.01
N VAL A 15 1.23 -5.83 27.07
CA VAL A 15 2.69 -5.88 27.00
C VAL A 15 3.12 -7.34 26.98
N SER A 16 3.78 -7.79 25.91
CA SER A 16 4.41 -9.10 25.86
C SER A 16 5.92 -8.97 26.08
N LYS A 17 6.48 -9.77 26.99
CA LYS A 17 7.93 -9.84 27.22
C LYS A 17 8.50 -11.11 26.59
N ARG A 18 9.61 -10.98 25.85
CA ARG A 18 10.29 -12.10 25.20
C ARG A 18 11.72 -12.21 25.72
N THR A 19 11.97 -13.18 26.58
CA THR A 19 13.30 -13.38 27.17
C THR A 19 14.16 -14.23 26.24
N PHE A 20 15.36 -13.77 25.89
CA PHE A 20 16.27 -14.53 25.03
C PHE A 20 16.68 -15.88 25.64
N ALA A 21 16.90 -15.91 26.95
CA ALA A 21 17.32 -17.11 27.69
C ALA A 21 16.24 -18.18 27.86
N SER A 22 14.99 -17.93 27.45
CA SER A 22 13.92 -18.93 27.52
C SER A 22 13.81 -19.70 26.21
N THR A 23 13.82 -21.03 26.30
CA THR A 23 13.72 -21.95 25.16
C THR A 23 12.45 -21.73 24.33
N GLN A 24 11.37 -21.25 24.97
CA GLN A 24 10.10 -20.97 24.29
C GLN A 24 10.11 -19.67 23.48
N THR A 25 10.87 -18.66 23.91
CA THR A 25 10.89 -17.33 23.29
C THR A 25 12.18 -17.01 22.52
N CYS A 26 13.22 -17.83 22.67
CA CYS A 26 14.52 -17.67 22.01
C CYS A 26 14.39 -17.53 20.49
N ARG A 27 13.56 -18.38 19.86
CA ARG A 27 13.30 -18.30 18.41
C ARG A 27 12.69 -16.95 18.00
N LYS A 28 11.66 -16.49 18.71
CA LYS A 28 11.02 -15.19 18.44
C LYS A 28 11.98 -14.03 18.67
N ALA A 29 12.83 -14.11 19.69
CA ALA A 29 13.87 -13.12 19.95
C ALA A 29 14.90 -13.07 18.81
N ALA A 30 15.36 -14.23 18.32
CA ALA A 30 16.27 -14.30 17.18
C ALA A 30 15.65 -13.71 15.90
N ILE A 31 14.39 -14.03 15.60
CA ILE A 31 13.63 -13.44 14.49
C ILE A 31 13.54 -11.91 14.64
N THR A 32 13.25 -11.42 15.85
CA THR A 32 13.15 -9.97 16.13
C THR A 32 14.47 -9.26 15.89
N THR A 33 15.58 -9.80 16.39
CA THR A 33 16.93 -9.24 16.17
C THR A 33 17.31 -9.26 14.69
N ARG A 34 16.95 -10.33 13.97
CA ARG A 34 17.22 -10.45 12.52
C ARG A 34 16.46 -9.41 11.71
N ILE A 35 15.15 -9.26 11.95
CA ILE A 35 14.32 -8.27 11.26
C ILE A 35 14.78 -6.86 11.60
N LEU A 36 15.11 -6.57 12.87
CA LEU A 36 15.65 -5.27 13.26
C LEU A 36 16.95 -4.95 12.52
N GLY A 37 17.86 -5.92 12.39
CA GLY A 37 19.10 -5.76 11.62
C GLY A 37 18.85 -5.50 10.14
N LEU A 38 17.88 -6.20 9.52
CA LEU A 38 17.48 -5.97 8.13
C LEU A 38 16.89 -4.57 7.96
N VAL A 39 15.92 -4.18 8.80
CA VAL A 39 15.31 -2.83 8.77
C VAL A 39 16.38 -1.76 8.93
N HIS A 40 17.32 -1.92 9.87
CA HIS A 40 18.42 -0.98 10.05
C HIS A 40 19.26 -0.83 8.76
N GLN A 41 19.59 -1.93 8.09
CA GLN A 41 20.30 -1.90 6.80
C GLN A 41 19.49 -1.22 5.70
N LEU A 42 18.18 -1.46 5.63
CA LEU A 42 17.28 -0.85 4.65
C LEU A 42 17.16 0.66 4.85
N CYS A 43 17.02 1.10 6.11
CA CYS A 43 16.99 2.52 6.47
C CYS A 43 18.34 3.19 6.17
N ALA A 44 19.46 2.55 6.54
CA ALA A 44 20.81 3.09 6.28
C ALA A 44 21.11 3.24 4.79
N LYS A 45 20.70 2.27 3.97
CA LYS A 45 20.87 2.30 2.50
C LYS A 45 19.78 3.10 1.78
N ARG A 46 18.71 3.51 2.47
CA ARG A 46 17.51 4.13 1.91
C ARG A 46 16.86 3.29 0.80
N ILE A 47 16.79 1.97 1.00
CA ILE A 47 16.18 1.01 0.07
C ILE A 47 14.87 0.49 0.68
N HIS A 48 13.89 0.19 -0.18
CA HIS A 48 12.62 -0.43 0.19
C HIS A 48 12.59 -1.90 -0.23
N VAL A 49 11.97 -2.76 0.60
CA VAL A 49 11.86 -4.21 0.34
C VAL A 49 10.44 -4.67 0.62
N THR A 50 9.94 -5.63 -0.18
CA THR A 50 8.59 -6.16 0.04
C THR A 50 8.56 -7.16 1.20
N LYS A 51 7.39 -7.36 1.81
CA LYS A 51 7.19 -8.41 2.83
C LYS A 51 7.64 -9.80 2.38
N ARG A 52 7.40 -10.13 1.11
CA ARG A 52 7.78 -11.43 0.53
C ARG A 52 9.29 -11.53 0.40
N ASP A 53 9.94 -10.49 -0.11
CA ASP A 53 11.39 -10.46 -0.23
C ASP A 53 12.06 -10.56 1.15
N LEU A 54 11.51 -9.86 2.16
CA LEU A 54 11.97 -9.98 3.54
C LEU A 54 11.81 -11.42 4.05
N PHE A 55 10.69 -12.08 3.78
CA PHE A 55 10.50 -13.50 4.11
C PHE A 55 11.52 -14.41 3.39
N TYR A 56 11.85 -14.13 2.13
CA TYR A 56 12.81 -14.91 1.36
C TYR A 56 14.27 -14.74 1.82
N THR A 57 14.60 -13.68 2.56
CA THR A 57 15.98 -13.51 3.09
C THR A 57 16.40 -14.64 4.02
N ASP A 58 15.47 -15.22 4.79
CA ASP A 58 15.76 -16.29 5.75
C ASP A 58 14.54 -17.21 5.96
N VAL A 59 14.12 -17.90 4.88
CA VAL A 59 12.96 -18.82 4.89
C VAL A 59 13.07 -19.89 5.99
N LYS A 60 14.29 -20.37 6.28
CA LYS A 60 14.54 -21.36 7.35
C LYS A 60 14.26 -20.81 8.75
N LEU A 61 14.48 -19.52 8.97
CA LEU A 61 14.28 -18.89 10.27
C LEU A 61 12.80 -18.54 10.48
N PHE A 62 12.17 -17.97 9.45
CA PHE A 62 10.79 -17.48 9.53
C PHE A 62 9.74 -18.59 9.42
N GLU A 63 9.99 -19.64 8.63
CA GLU A 63 9.08 -20.75 8.28
C GLU A 63 7.76 -20.31 7.61
N GLU A 64 7.01 -19.42 8.25
CA GLU A 64 5.72 -18.91 7.83
C GLU A 64 5.74 -17.37 7.74
N GLN A 65 5.15 -16.83 6.67
CA GLN A 65 5.09 -15.37 6.46
C GLN A 65 4.39 -14.65 7.63
N GLY A 66 3.38 -15.27 8.25
CA GLY A 66 2.65 -14.72 9.39
C GLY A 66 3.54 -14.42 10.61
N GLN A 67 4.60 -15.19 10.82
CA GLN A 67 5.56 -14.92 11.90
C GLN A 67 6.34 -13.62 11.62
N SER A 68 6.84 -13.45 10.40
CA SER A 68 7.57 -12.23 10.02
C SER A 68 6.67 -10.98 10.07
N ASP A 69 5.41 -11.11 9.65
CA ASP A 69 4.44 -10.02 9.68
C ASP A 69 4.09 -9.57 11.11
N THR A 70 3.90 -10.52 12.03
CA THR A 70 3.63 -10.23 13.45
C THR A 70 4.82 -9.53 14.10
N ILE A 71 6.04 -10.00 13.84
CA ILE A 71 7.25 -9.38 14.41
C ILE A 71 7.50 -7.98 13.83
N LEU A 72 7.18 -7.75 12.56
CA LEU A 72 7.24 -6.40 11.96
C LEU A 72 6.26 -5.43 12.63
N GLU A 73 5.06 -5.91 13.00
CA GLU A 73 4.07 -5.11 13.73
C GLU A 73 4.53 -4.83 15.16
N ASP A 74 5.10 -5.84 15.85
CA ASP A 74 5.72 -5.64 17.16
C ASP A 74 6.86 -4.63 17.10
N LEU A 75 7.71 -4.69 16.06
CA LEU A 75 8.81 -3.75 15.85
C LEU A 75 8.32 -2.32 15.63
N ALA A 76 7.29 -2.13 14.81
CA ALA A 76 6.66 -0.83 14.62
C ALA A 76 6.13 -0.28 15.95
N CYS A 77 5.51 -1.14 16.77
CA CYS A 77 5.03 -0.76 18.10
C CYS A 77 6.19 -0.43 19.06
N MET A 78 7.24 -1.25 19.08
CA MET A 78 8.43 -1.04 19.93
C MET A 78 9.17 0.26 19.61
N LEU A 79 9.23 0.63 18.33
CA LEU A 79 9.90 1.84 17.85
C LEU A 79 8.98 3.07 17.82
N GLY A 80 7.68 2.91 18.07
CA GLY A 80 6.70 3.99 17.96
C GLY A 80 6.51 4.53 16.53
N CYS A 81 6.97 3.83 15.50
CA CYS A 81 6.91 4.28 14.11
C CYS A 81 5.78 3.58 13.33
N THR A 82 5.39 4.13 12.17
CA THR A 82 4.48 3.39 11.28
C THR A 82 5.25 2.27 10.57
N ARG A 83 4.52 1.28 10.05
CA ARG A 83 5.12 0.24 9.20
C ARG A 83 5.81 0.84 7.97
N SER A 84 5.25 1.92 7.43
CA SER A 84 5.80 2.67 6.30
C SER A 84 7.20 3.20 6.58
N SER A 85 7.47 3.61 7.84
CA SER A 85 8.79 4.08 8.27
C SER A 85 9.85 2.99 8.37
N LEU A 86 9.47 1.71 8.41
CA LEU A 86 10.42 0.58 8.47
C LEU A 86 11.01 0.22 7.10
N HIS A 87 10.65 0.96 6.04
CA HIS A 87 11.03 0.68 4.64
C HIS A 87 10.59 -0.72 4.12
N VAL A 88 9.71 -1.41 4.85
CA VAL A 88 9.09 -2.66 4.41
C VAL A 88 7.72 -2.35 3.82
N VAL A 89 7.61 -2.52 2.49
CA VAL A 89 6.39 -2.19 1.74
C VAL A 89 5.57 -3.45 1.43
N ALA A 90 4.26 -3.28 1.26
CA ALA A 90 3.44 -4.34 0.69
C ALA A 90 3.75 -4.46 -0.82
N SER A 91 3.61 -5.65 -1.39
CA SER A 91 3.72 -5.82 -2.84
C SER A 91 2.60 -5.00 -3.50
N GLU A 92 3.01 -4.07 -4.35
CA GLU A 92 2.09 -3.20 -5.08
C GLU A 92 1.33 -3.99 -6.14
N LYS A 93 0.04 -3.69 -6.24
CA LYS A 93 -0.83 -4.19 -7.32
C LYS A 93 -1.66 -3.09 -7.96
N GLY A 94 -1.61 -1.89 -7.39
CA GLY A 94 -2.35 -0.73 -7.84
C GLY A 94 -1.92 -0.29 -9.23
N VAL A 95 -2.90 -0.06 -10.11
CA VAL A 95 -2.68 0.50 -11.44
C VAL A 95 -3.65 1.66 -11.66
N VAL A 96 -3.15 2.73 -12.27
CA VAL A 96 -3.93 3.92 -12.66
C VAL A 96 -3.84 4.14 -14.17
N VAL A 97 -4.95 4.52 -14.79
CA VAL A 97 -5.02 4.94 -16.19
C VAL A 97 -6.06 6.04 -16.35
N GLY A 98 -5.85 6.95 -17.30
CA GLY A 98 -6.83 7.97 -17.68
C GLY A 98 -6.31 9.39 -17.53
N ARG A 99 -7.24 10.34 -17.39
CA ARG A 99 -6.99 11.79 -17.41
C ARG A 99 -6.25 12.26 -16.15
N LEU A 100 -4.99 11.88 -15.98
CA LEU A 100 -4.16 12.28 -14.84
C LEU A 100 -2.71 12.48 -15.28
N GLN A 101 -2.13 13.59 -14.85
CA GLN A 101 -0.70 13.87 -14.96
C GLN A 101 -0.16 14.20 -13.57
N TYR A 102 1.02 13.68 -13.25
CA TYR A 102 1.72 13.99 -12.00
C TYR A 102 3.24 13.89 -12.17
N LEU A 103 3.98 14.43 -11.19
CA LEU A 103 5.43 14.32 -11.11
C LEU A 103 5.81 13.24 -10.10
N GLU A 104 6.65 12.28 -10.50
CA GLU A 104 7.26 11.28 -9.63
C GLU A 104 8.77 11.53 -9.60
N ASP A 105 9.32 11.98 -8.46
CA ASP A 105 10.76 12.24 -8.29
C ASP A 105 11.38 13.20 -9.35
N GLY A 106 10.55 14.07 -9.94
CA GLY A 106 10.93 15.02 -10.99
C GLY A 106 10.53 14.61 -12.41
N ASP A 107 10.13 13.36 -12.62
CA ASP A 107 9.69 12.86 -13.93
C ASP A 107 8.18 13.08 -14.12
N LEU A 108 7.81 13.71 -15.24
CA LEU A 108 6.42 13.91 -15.61
C LEU A 108 5.82 12.61 -16.14
N ILE A 109 4.80 12.11 -15.44
CA ILE A 109 4.04 10.93 -15.81
C ILE A 109 2.68 11.33 -16.32
N ASP A 110 2.39 10.91 -17.54
CA ASP A 110 1.09 11.08 -18.17
C ASP A 110 0.34 9.75 -18.25
N CYS A 111 -0.66 9.57 -17.38
CA CYS A 111 -1.47 8.34 -17.31
C CYS A 111 -2.42 8.16 -18.50
N CYS A 112 -2.57 9.15 -19.40
CA CYS A 112 -3.34 8.98 -20.64
C CYS A 112 -2.57 8.19 -21.71
N ARG A 113 -1.23 8.19 -21.63
CA ARG A 113 -0.35 7.69 -22.71
C ARG A 113 0.35 6.38 -22.37
N MET A 114 -0.11 5.68 -21.32
CA MET A 114 0.51 4.45 -20.80
C MET A 114 0.00 3.16 -21.47
N GLY A 115 -0.84 3.27 -22.51
CA GLY A 115 -1.43 2.12 -23.18
C GLY A 115 -2.43 1.36 -22.30
N VAL A 116 -2.67 0.08 -22.63
CA VAL A 116 -3.67 -0.78 -21.96
C VAL A 116 -3.25 -1.16 -20.54
N GLY A 117 -1.94 -1.26 -20.30
CA GLY A 117 -1.39 -1.69 -19.02
C GLY A 117 -1.50 -0.66 -17.90
N GLY A 118 -1.81 0.60 -18.22
CA GLY A 118 -1.79 1.70 -17.26
C GLY A 118 -0.40 1.92 -16.64
N LYS A 119 -0.34 2.80 -15.64
CA LYS A 119 0.86 3.04 -14.84
C LYS A 119 0.65 2.44 -13.45
N ALA A 120 1.62 1.65 -13.01
CA ALA A 120 1.64 1.15 -11.63
C ALA A 120 1.71 2.34 -10.66
N ILE A 121 0.90 2.29 -9.61
CA ILE A 121 0.90 3.31 -8.56
C ILE A 121 2.21 3.18 -7.77
N PRO A 122 2.99 4.25 -7.62
CA PRO A 122 4.28 4.16 -6.96
C PRO A 122 4.14 3.84 -5.46
N PRO A 123 5.10 3.10 -4.87
CA PRO A 123 5.08 2.78 -3.44
C PRO A 123 5.15 4.04 -2.59
N ASN A 124 5.98 4.98 -3.04
CA ASN A 124 6.30 6.19 -2.32
C ASN A 124 5.42 7.34 -2.81
N VAL A 125 4.16 7.29 -2.40
CA VAL A 125 3.16 8.30 -2.75
C VAL A 125 3.60 9.71 -2.30
N ASP A 126 4.49 9.83 -1.30
CA ASP A 126 5.01 11.12 -0.82
C ASP A 126 5.92 11.83 -1.82
N LYS A 127 6.53 11.11 -2.75
CA LYS A 127 7.29 11.70 -3.85
C LYS A 127 6.41 12.15 -5.02
N VAL A 128 5.11 11.84 -4.98
CA VAL A 128 4.17 12.23 -6.02
C VAL A 128 3.69 13.65 -5.78
N THR A 129 3.99 14.56 -6.70
CA THR A 129 3.66 15.99 -6.61
C THR A 129 3.05 16.50 -7.90
N GLY A 130 2.46 17.70 -7.87
CA GLY A 130 1.94 18.37 -9.07
C GLY A 130 0.84 17.60 -9.81
N MET A 131 -0.10 16.99 -9.08
CA MET A 131 -1.22 16.27 -9.68
C MET A 131 -2.15 17.25 -10.42
N THR A 132 -2.28 17.08 -11.73
CA THR A 132 -3.17 17.87 -12.59
C THR A 132 -4.05 16.94 -13.43
N SER A 133 -5.33 17.29 -13.54
CA SER A 133 -6.33 16.47 -14.22
C SER A 133 -7.51 17.34 -14.66
N ASP A 134 -8.12 16.98 -15.79
CA ASP A 134 -9.40 17.48 -16.27
C ASP A 134 -10.53 16.43 -16.12
N ALA A 135 -10.30 15.40 -15.32
CA ALA A 135 -11.28 14.37 -15.02
C ALA A 135 -12.45 14.94 -14.22
N VAL A 136 -13.66 14.46 -14.51
CA VAL A 136 -14.88 14.79 -13.77
C VAL A 136 -15.08 13.86 -12.57
N PHE A 137 -14.56 12.63 -12.63
CA PHE A 137 -14.66 11.65 -11.56
C PHE A 137 -13.52 10.63 -11.58
N ILE A 138 -13.35 9.94 -10.45
CA ILE A 138 -12.43 8.80 -10.28
C ILE A 138 -13.27 7.52 -10.25
N LEU A 139 -12.92 6.52 -11.06
CA LEU A 139 -13.58 5.22 -11.13
C LEU A 139 -12.68 4.13 -10.53
N LEU A 140 -13.07 3.59 -9.38
CA LEU A 140 -12.45 2.44 -8.76
C LEU A 140 -13.00 1.16 -9.38
N VAL A 141 -12.13 0.30 -9.89
CA VAL A 141 -12.52 -0.98 -10.52
C VAL A 141 -11.86 -2.13 -9.77
N GLU A 142 -12.67 -3.05 -9.24
CA GLU A 142 -12.18 -4.20 -8.47
C GLU A 142 -11.42 -5.21 -9.36
N LYS A 143 -12.07 -5.67 -10.44
CA LYS A 143 -11.58 -6.72 -11.32
C LYS A 143 -10.59 -6.17 -12.33
N ASP A 144 -9.40 -6.78 -12.37
CA ASP A 144 -8.35 -6.45 -13.35
C ASP A 144 -8.84 -6.61 -14.80
N ALA A 145 -9.66 -7.63 -15.08
CA ALA A 145 -10.25 -7.84 -16.41
C ALA A 145 -11.18 -6.68 -16.84
N ALA A 146 -12.00 -6.17 -15.92
CA ALA A 146 -12.88 -5.02 -16.21
C ALA A 146 -12.05 -3.75 -16.41
N PHE A 147 -10.99 -3.57 -15.62
CA PHE A 147 -10.04 -2.47 -15.78
C PHE A 147 -9.37 -2.50 -17.16
N MET A 148 -8.84 -3.65 -17.58
CA MET A 148 -8.19 -3.79 -18.87
C MET A 148 -9.14 -3.50 -20.04
N ARG A 149 -10.39 -3.96 -19.97
CA ARG A 149 -11.40 -3.62 -20.99
C ARG A 149 -11.67 -2.12 -21.07
N LEU A 150 -11.88 -1.45 -19.94
CA LEU A 150 -12.08 0.01 -19.91
C LEU A 150 -10.85 0.80 -20.42
N ALA A 151 -9.65 0.28 -20.15
CA ALA A 151 -8.40 0.86 -20.64
C ALA A 151 -8.22 0.68 -22.15
N GLU A 152 -8.57 -0.50 -22.69
CA GLU A 152 -8.57 -0.79 -24.14
C GLU A 152 -9.54 0.10 -24.91
N ASP A 153 -10.77 0.23 -24.40
CA ASP A 153 -11.81 1.09 -24.99
C ASP A 153 -11.50 2.59 -24.81
N ARG A 154 -10.45 2.91 -24.04
CA ARG A 154 -10.07 4.27 -23.65
C ARG A 154 -11.27 5.06 -23.13
N PHE A 155 -12.02 4.47 -22.21
CA PHE A 155 -13.23 5.05 -21.64
C PHE A 155 -13.03 6.48 -21.12
N TYR A 156 -11.81 6.77 -20.62
CA TYR A 156 -11.36 8.08 -20.16
C TYR A 156 -11.32 9.18 -21.24
N ASN A 157 -11.39 8.84 -22.53
CA ASN A 157 -11.51 9.80 -23.64
C ASN A 157 -12.96 10.20 -23.90
N THR A 158 -13.90 9.26 -23.76
CA THR A 158 -15.34 9.53 -23.95
C THR A 158 -15.93 10.21 -22.73
N HIS A 159 -15.54 9.76 -21.55
CA HIS A 159 -15.93 10.34 -20.27
C HIS A 159 -14.64 10.73 -19.53
N PRO A 160 -14.34 12.03 -19.36
CA PRO A 160 -13.12 12.47 -18.69
C PRO A 160 -13.07 11.90 -17.26
N CYS A 161 -12.26 10.86 -17.06
CA CYS A 161 -12.17 10.15 -15.78
C CYS A 161 -10.77 9.58 -15.53
N ILE A 162 -10.51 9.29 -14.26
CA ILE A 162 -9.32 8.56 -13.80
C ILE A 162 -9.81 7.18 -13.36
N ILE A 163 -9.26 6.12 -13.93
CA ILE A 163 -9.61 4.74 -13.58
C ILE A 163 -8.48 4.15 -12.75
N ILE A 164 -8.81 3.61 -11.57
CA ILE A 164 -7.85 2.98 -10.65
C ILE A 164 -8.32 1.57 -10.33
N THR A 165 -7.40 0.61 -10.36
CA THR A 165 -7.65 -0.74 -9.86
C THR A 165 -6.63 -1.14 -8.81
N ALA A 166 -7.08 -1.90 -7.81
CA ALA A 166 -6.24 -2.56 -6.82
C ALA A 166 -6.03 -4.06 -7.11
N LYS A 167 -6.64 -4.59 -8.18
CA LYS A 167 -6.70 -6.03 -8.50
C LYS A 167 -7.20 -6.86 -7.29
N GLY A 168 -8.36 -6.45 -6.75
CA GLY A 168 -8.94 -6.99 -5.52
C GLY A 168 -8.72 -6.08 -4.31
N GLN A 169 -8.20 -6.64 -3.20
CA GLN A 169 -8.05 -5.90 -1.95
C GLN A 169 -6.98 -4.79 -2.08
N PRO A 170 -7.31 -3.53 -1.75
CA PRO A 170 -6.38 -2.42 -1.91
C PRO A 170 -5.21 -2.47 -0.95
N ASP A 171 -4.03 -2.24 -1.53
CA ASP A 171 -2.79 -2.00 -0.80
C ASP A 171 -2.73 -0.57 -0.23
N VAL A 172 -1.78 -0.35 0.66
CA VAL A 172 -1.63 0.93 1.37
C VAL A 172 -1.26 2.06 0.41
N ALA A 173 -0.43 1.80 -0.60
CA ALA A 173 -0.01 2.83 -1.56
C ALA A 173 -1.20 3.27 -2.42
N THR A 174 -2.00 2.34 -2.95
CA THR A 174 -3.22 2.67 -3.70
C THR A 174 -4.21 3.50 -2.87
N ARG A 175 -4.38 3.20 -1.57
CA ARG A 175 -5.26 3.99 -0.69
C ARG A 175 -4.75 5.40 -0.46
N LEU A 176 -3.45 5.55 -0.17
CA LEU A 176 -2.81 6.86 0.01
C LEU A 176 -2.88 7.69 -1.27
N PHE A 177 -2.65 7.06 -2.42
CA PHE A 177 -2.73 7.69 -3.73
C PHE A 177 -4.15 8.19 -4.04
N LEU A 178 -5.16 7.35 -3.82
CA LEU A 178 -6.57 7.76 -3.98
C LEU A 178 -6.93 8.93 -3.05
N ARG A 179 -6.48 8.88 -1.79
CA ARG A 179 -6.72 9.96 -0.83
C ARG A 179 -6.08 11.26 -1.30
N ARG A 180 -4.82 11.24 -1.75
CA ARG A 180 -4.17 12.42 -2.33
C ARG A 180 -4.89 12.95 -3.56
N LEU A 181 -5.34 12.08 -4.46
CA LEU A 181 -6.10 12.50 -5.65
C LEU A 181 -7.40 13.19 -5.27
N ARG A 182 -8.16 12.60 -4.34
CA ARG A 182 -9.40 13.20 -3.85
C ARG A 182 -9.14 14.56 -3.19
N ASP A 183 -8.14 14.64 -2.32
CA ASP A 183 -7.85 15.86 -1.56
C ASP A 183 -7.27 16.98 -2.46
N THR A 184 -6.62 16.63 -3.58
CA THR A 184 -6.03 17.59 -4.53
C THR A 184 -7.01 18.03 -5.63
N LEU A 185 -7.75 17.09 -6.21
CA LEU A 185 -8.63 17.33 -7.36
C LEU A 185 -10.07 17.67 -6.93
N ASN A 186 -10.49 17.28 -5.71
CA ASN A 186 -11.84 17.47 -5.19
C ASN A 186 -12.96 16.95 -6.12
N ILE A 187 -12.71 15.84 -6.82
CA ILE A 187 -13.66 15.18 -7.71
C ILE A 187 -14.28 13.94 -7.06
N PRO A 188 -15.53 13.57 -7.44
CA PRO A 188 -16.22 12.41 -6.89
C PRO A 188 -15.51 11.09 -7.21
N VAL A 189 -15.52 10.18 -6.24
CA VAL A 189 -15.01 8.80 -6.37
C VAL A 189 -16.21 7.86 -6.53
N LEU A 190 -16.27 7.18 -7.66
CA LEU A 190 -17.24 6.14 -7.99
C LEU A 190 -16.57 4.77 -7.94
N ALA A 191 -17.31 3.74 -7.54
CA ALA A 191 -16.77 2.38 -7.45
C ALA A 191 -17.61 1.40 -8.26
N LEU A 192 -16.92 0.57 -9.05
CA LEU A 192 -17.44 -0.55 -9.81
C LEU A 192 -16.87 -1.83 -9.19
N MET A 193 -17.71 -2.50 -8.40
CA MET A 193 -17.38 -3.69 -7.61
C MET A 193 -18.36 -4.81 -7.97
N ASP A 194 -18.00 -6.05 -7.67
CA ASP A 194 -18.96 -7.15 -7.74
C ASP A 194 -20.09 -6.97 -6.72
N ALA A 195 -21.29 -7.42 -7.06
CA ALA A 195 -22.48 -7.33 -6.20
C ALA A 195 -22.49 -8.42 -5.12
N ASP A 196 -21.42 -8.51 -4.33
CA ASP A 196 -21.26 -9.46 -3.24
C ASP A 196 -20.74 -8.78 -1.95
N PRO A 197 -20.82 -9.46 -0.79
CA PRO A 197 -20.29 -8.92 0.46
C PRO A 197 -18.78 -8.61 0.41
N TYR A 198 -18.04 -9.22 -0.52
CA TYR A 198 -16.60 -9.04 -0.66
C TYR A 198 -16.27 -7.70 -1.36
N GLY A 199 -16.98 -7.35 -2.42
CA GLY A 199 -16.91 -6.05 -3.09
C GLY A 199 -17.26 -4.91 -2.14
N LEU A 200 -18.30 -5.09 -1.31
CA LEU A 200 -18.64 -4.12 -0.25
C LEU A 200 -17.53 -3.99 0.81
N LYS A 201 -16.90 -5.11 1.19
CA LYS A 201 -15.76 -5.08 2.11
C LYS A 201 -14.59 -4.32 1.50
N ILE A 202 -14.26 -4.55 0.23
CA ILE A 202 -13.21 -3.82 -0.48
C ILE A 202 -13.51 -2.32 -0.51
N LEU A 203 -14.73 -1.95 -0.88
CA LEU A 203 -15.16 -0.56 -0.90
C LEU A 203 -15.00 0.12 0.47
N SER A 204 -15.35 -0.57 1.56
CA SER A 204 -15.21 -0.05 2.92
C SER A 204 -13.76 0.27 3.31
N VAL A 205 -12.78 -0.37 2.67
CA VAL A 205 -11.34 -0.13 2.92
C VAL A 205 -10.85 1.13 2.19
N PHE A 206 -11.41 1.43 1.03
CA PHE A 206 -11.13 2.68 0.30
C PHE A 206 -11.75 3.91 0.97
N MET A 207 -12.87 3.74 1.67
CA MET A 207 -13.58 4.83 2.35
C MET A 207 -12.94 5.25 3.70
N LYS A 208 -11.94 4.52 4.19
CA LYS A 208 -11.18 4.81 5.42
C LYS A 208 -9.86 5.50 5.13
#